data_AF-A0A426U4X1-F1
#
_entry.id   AF-A0A426U4X1-F1
#
_cell.length_a   1.000
_cell.length_b   1.000
_cell.length_c   1.000
_cell.angle_alpha   90.00
_cell.angle_beta   90.00
_cell.angle_gamma   90.00
#
_symmetry.space_group_name_H-M   'P 1'
#
loop_
_entity.id
_entity.type
_entity.pdbx_description
1 polymer ?
#
loop_
_entity_poly.entity_id
_entity_poly.type
_entity_poly.pdbx_seq_one_letter_code
_entity_poly.pdbx_strand_id
1 'polypeptide(L)'
;MSSRNETFGRLLKIAINSIATYEGKTAPIIEEELAEQVGLAGSALQRYKSGYLPPEPRTIEVIAEASIRRGLFSREWLERFLHAARYPQTERLVEQLCPLGPARPRPPRVYENLPAPTYSQFVERKTAFAEVIEGLNKRSSAVIIVGLGGNGKTSLAREVAGFCLKAACSHGRKSKGY
;
A
#
# COMPACT_ATOMS: atom_id res chain seq x y z
N MET A 1 -35.69 -20.67 -14.68
CA MET A 1 -34.79 -20.42 -13.53
C MET A 1 -34.17 -19.05 -13.70
N SER A 2 -34.61 -18.06 -12.94
CA SER A 2 -34.23 -16.65 -13.14
C SER A 2 -32.74 -16.43 -12.83
N SER A 3 -31.91 -16.44 -13.87
CA SER A 3 -30.47 -16.14 -13.85
C SER A 3 -30.20 -14.64 -13.76
N ARG A 4 -30.99 -13.94 -12.93
CA ARG A 4 -30.92 -12.50 -12.76
C ARG A 4 -30.40 -12.15 -11.37
N ASN A 5 -29.38 -11.31 -11.31
CA ASN A 5 -28.84 -10.73 -10.10
C ASN A 5 -28.61 -9.22 -10.32
N GLU A 6 -29.42 -8.39 -9.66
CA GLU A 6 -29.33 -6.93 -9.81
C GLU A 6 -28.04 -6.35 -9.24
N THR A 7 -27.49 -6.96 -8.19
CA THR A 7 -26.20 -6.58 -7.61
C THR A 7 -25.09 -6.76 -8.62
N PHE A 8 -25.10 -7.86 -9.38
CA PHE A 8 -24.14 -8.10 -10.46
C PHE A 8 -24.23 -7.02 -11.53
N GLY A 9 -25.44 -6.74 -12.04
CA GLY A 9 -25.65 -5.71 -13.07
C GLY A 9 -25.19 -4.32 -12.62
N ARG A 10 -25.44 -3.97 -11.35
CA ARG A 10 -24.97 -2.72 -10.75
C ARG A 10 -23.45 -2.65 -10.66
N LEU A 11 -22.80 -3.71 -10.16
CA LEU A 11 -21.34 -3.77 -10.06
C LEU A 11 -20.68 -3.71 -11.44
N LEU A 12 -21.23 -4.39 -12.43
CA LEU A 12 -20.77 -4.33 -13.82
C LEU A 12 -20.87 -2.92 -14.41
N LYS A 13 -21.99 -2.22 -14.19
CA LYS A 13 -22.16 -0.83 -14.64
C LYS A 13 -21.12 0.10 -14.00
N ILE A 14 -20.86 -0.07 -12.70
CA ILE A 14 -19.84 0.70 -11.98
C ILE A 14 -18.45 0.41 -12.57
N ALA A 15 -18.13 -0.86 -12.85
CA ALA A 15 -16.85 -1.25 -13.43
C ALA A 15 -16.60 -0.60 -14.79
N ILE A 16 -17.55 -0.72 -15.72
CA ILE A 16 -17.47 -0.16 -17.07
C ILE A 16 -17.29 1.35 -17.02
N ASN A 17 -18.06 2.04 -16.16
CA ASN A 17 -17.94 3.49 -16.02
C ASN A 17 -16.57 3.91 -15.44
N SER A 18 -16.03 3.14 -14.48
CA SER A 18 -14.71 3.43 -13.92
C SER A 18 -13.62 3.28 -14.98
N ILE A 19 -13.63 2.18 -15.74
CA ILE A 19 -12.68 1.94 -16.84
C ILE A 19 -12.78 3.06 -17.88
N ALA A 20 -14.00 3.40 -18.31
CA ALA A 20 -14.23 4.48 -19.26
C ALA A 20 -13.64 5.80 -18.77
N THR A 21 -13.84 6.13 -17.48
CA THR A 21 -13.30 7.34 -16.86
C THR A 21 -11.77 7.33 -16.84
N TYR A 22 -11.14 6.21 -16.44
CA TYR A 22 -9.68 6.11 -16.35
C TYR A 22 -8.99 6.11 -17.73
N GLU A 23 -9.63 5.56 -18.76
CA GLU A 23 -9.07 5.49 -20.12
C GLU A 23 -9.44 6.68 -21.00
N GLY A 24 -10.29 7.60 -20.53
CA GLY A 24 -10.78 8.72 -21.34
C GLY A 24 -11.66 8.28 -22.51
N LYS A 25 -12.32 7.13 -22.39
CA LYS A 25 -13.22 6.54 -23.41
C LYS A 25 -14.68 6.64 -22.98
N THR A 26 -15.60 6.35 -23.90
CA THR A 26 -17.02 6.26 -23.57
C THR A 26 -17.38 4.84 -23.13
N ALA A 27 -18.39 4.70 -22.26
CA ALA A 27 -18.86 3.39 -21.79
C ALA A 27 -19.22 2.41 -22.94
N PRO A 28 -19.88 2.83 -24.05
CA PRO A 28 -20.13 1.94 -25.18
C PRO A 28 -18.87 1.37 -25.84
N ILE A 29 -17.78 2.16 -25.93
CA ILE A 29 -16.50 1.69 -26.48
C ILE A 29 -15.92 0.60 -25.58
N ILE A 30 -15.94 0.82 -24.26
CA ILE A 30 -15.46 -0.19 -23.30
C ILE A 30 -16.31 -1.46 -23.35
N GLU A 31 -17.62 -1.34 -23.51
CA GLU A 31 -18.53 -2.49 -23.66
C GLU A 31 -18.20 -3.32 -24.90
N GLU A 32 -17.96 -2.67 -26.04
CA GLU A 32 -17.55 -3.32 -27.29
C GLU A 32 -16.22 -4.06 -27.13
N GLU A 33 -15.20 -3.39 -26.58
CA GLU A 33 -13.87 -3.98 -26.34
C GLU A 33 -13.92 -5.19 -25.40
N LEU A 34 -14.73 -5.11 -24.33
CA LEU A 34 -14.90 -6.23 -23.40
C LEU A 34 -15.68 -7.38 -24.04
N ALA A 35 -16.65 -7.09 -24.91
CA ALA A 35 -17.41 -8.11 -25.62
C ALA A 35 -16.53 -8.85 -26.63
N GLU A 36 -15.71 -8.11 -27.37
CA GLU A 36 -14.83 -8.65 -28.41
C GLU A 36 -13.81 -9.65 -27.83
N GLN A 37 -13.26 -9.37 -26.64
CA GLN A 37 -12.33 -10.28 -25.95
C GLN A 37 -12.92 -11.65 -25.61
N VAL A 38 -14.24 -11.76 -25.54
CA VAL A 38 -14.97 -13.01 -25.26
C VAL A 38 -15.77 -13.50 -26.47
N GLY A 39 -15.59 -12.88 -27.64
CA GLY A 39 -16.30 -13.24 -28.87
C GLY A 39 -17.80 -12.92 -28.85
N LEU A 40 -18.22 -11.96 -28.02
CA LEU A 40 -19.61 -11.51 -27.91
C LEU A 40 -19.80 -10.15 -28.60
N ALA A 41 -21.05 -9.82 -28.94
CA ALA A 41 -21.43 -8.48 -29.36
C ALA A 41 -21.59 -7.55 -28.13
N GLY A 42 -21.34 -6.25 -28.29
CA GLY A 42 -21.52 -5.25 -27.21
C GLY A 42 -22.91 -5.25 -26.57
N SER A 43 -23.94 -5.64 -27.33
CA SER A 43 -25.32 -5.83 -26.83
C SER A 43 -25.44 -6.88 -25.72
N ALA A 44 -24.52 -7.86 -25.65
CA ALA A 44 -24.47 -8.83 -24.57
C ALA A 44 -24.14 -8.17 -23.22
N LEU A 45 -23.22 -7.21 -23.19
CA LEU A 45 -22.88 -6.48 -21.95
C LEU A 45 -24.05 -5.62 -21.48
N GLN A 46 -24.80 -5.02 -22.39
CA GLN A 46 -26.02 -4.28 -22.03
C GLN A 46 -27.06 -5.19 -21.38
N ARG A 47 -27.23 -6.41 -21.90
CA ARG A 47 -28.06 -7.44 -21.26
C ARG A 47 -27.54 -7.78 -19.86
N TYR A 48 -26.24 -7.97 -19.68
CA TYR A 48 -25.65 -8.29 -18.37
C TYR A 48 -25.77 -7.15 -17.35
N LYS A 49 -25.66 -5.89 -17.79
CA LYS A 49 -25.91 -4.71 -16.94
C LYS A 49 -27.34 -4.66 -16.38
N SER A 50 -28.32 -5.24 -17.07
CA SER A 50 -29.69 -5.37 -16.56
C SER A 50 -29.86 -6.49 -15.52
N GLY A 51 -28.78 -7.21 -15.22
CA GLY A 51 -28.67 -8.22 -14.17
C GLY A 51 -28.62 -9.65 -14.67
N TYR A 52 -28.68 -9.92 -15.97
CA TYR A 52 -28.52 -11.29 -16.48
C TYR A 52 -27.09 -11.77 -16.27
N LEU A 53 -26.94 -13.01 -15.81
CA LEU A 53 -25.63 -13.62 -15.63
C LEU A 53 -25.11 -14.20 -16.97
N PRO A 54 -23.82 -14.00 -17.30
CA PRO A 54 -23.20 -14.69 -18.42
C PRO A 54 -23.24 -16.21 -18.22
N PRO A 55 -23.53 -17.00 -19.28
CA PRO A 55 -23.51 -18.46 -19.19
C PRO A 55 -22.09 -19.01 -19.12
N GLU A 56 -21.12 -18.32 -19.71
CA GLU A 56 -19.73 -18.74 -19.76
C GLU A 56 -18.92 -18.12 -18.60
N PRO A 57 -18.22 -18.94 -17.79
CA PRO A 57 -17.36 -18.44 -16.71
C PRO A 57 -16.25 -17.51 -17.23
N ARG A 58 -15.73 -17.78 -18.43
CA ARG A 58 -14.71 -16.96 -19.09
C ARG A 58 -15.14 -15.51 -19.28
N THR A 59 -16.42 -15.25 -19.52
CA THR A 59 -16.92 -13.87 -19.63
C THR A 59 -16.77 -13.11 -18.31
N ILE A 60 -17.04 -13.79 -17.18
CA ILE A 60 -16.90 -13.21 -15.85
C ILE A 60 -15.42 -12.95 -15.54
N GLU A 61 -14.53 -13.88 -15.91
CA GLU A 61 -13.07 -13.74 -15.73
C GLU A 61 -12.51 -12.53 -16.48
N VAL A 62 -12.85 -12.36 -17.77
CA VAL A 62 -12.37 -11.22 -18.58
C VAL A 62 -12.86 -9.89 -18.00
N ILE A 63 -14.13 -9.81 -17.60
CA ILE A 63 -14.68 -8.61 -16.97
C ILE A 63 -13.99 -8.33 -15.63
N ALA A 64 -13.77 -9.36 -14.81
CA ALA A 64 -13.10 -9.24 -13.52
C ALA A 64 -11.66 -8.75 -13.68
N GLU A 65 -10.90 -9.34 -14.61
CA GLU A 65 -9.53 -8.94 -14.90
C GLU A 65 -9.47 -7.49 -15.40
N ALA A 66 -10.34 -7.12 -16.34
CA ALA A 66 -10.43 -5.75 -16.85
C ALA A 66 -10.78 -4.76 -15.73
N SER A 67 -11.69 -5.14 -14.83
CA SER A 67 -12.07 -4.30 -13.69
C SER A 67 -10.89 -4.05 -12.75
N ILE A 68 -10.09 -5.07 -12.44
CA ILE A 68 -8.90 -4.89 -11.60
C ILE A 68 -7.81 -4.08 -12.31
N ARG A 69 -7.44 -4.47 -13.54
CA ARG A 69 -6.26 -3.92 -14.23
C ARG A 69 -6.50 -2.54 -14.83
N ARG A 70 -7.71 -2.30 -15.35
CA ARG A 70 -8.07 -1.06 -16.06
C ARG A 70 -8.93 -0.14 -15.19
N GLY A 71 -9.80 -0.74 -14.37
CA GLY A 71 -10.74 -0.01 -13.49
C GLY A 71 -10.22 0.29 -12.09
N LEU A 72 -9.04 -0.26 -11.72
CA LEU A 72 -8.36 -0.11 -10.43
C LEU A 72 -9.24 -0.49 -9.21
N PHE A 73 -10.09 -1.50 -9.38
CA PHE A 73 -10.92 -1.99 -8.29
C PHE A 73 -10.13 -2.78 -7.24
N SER A 74 -10.66 -2.80 -6.01
CA SER A 74 -10.05 -3.51 -4.89
C SER A 74 -10.38 -4.99 -4.87
N ARG A 75 -9.66 -5.74 -4.02
CA ARG A 75 -9.92 -7.16 -3.77
C ARG A 75 -11.35 -7.40 -3.25
N GLU A 76 -11.83 -6.55 -2.34
CA GLU A 76 -13.17 -6.65 -1.76
C GLU A 76 -14.26 -6.44 -2.81
N TRP A 77 -14.02 -5.55 -3.78
CA TRP A 77 -14.92 -5.38 -4.90
C TRP A 77 -15.00 -6.65 -5.75
N LEU A 78 -13.84 -7.26 -6.05
CA LEU A 78 -13.76 -8.49 -6.85
C LEU A 78 -14.48 -9.66 -6.19
N GLU A 79 -14.28 -9.86 -4.88
CA GLU A 79 -14.98 -10.89 -4.11
C GLU A 79 -16.51 -10.70 -4.18
N ARG A 80 -16.99 -9.46 -4.01
CA ARG A 80 -18.42 -9.13 -4.13
C ARG A 80 -18.95 -9.35 -5.54
N PHE A 81 -18.16 -9.02 -6.56
CA PHE A 81 -18.52 -9.20 -7.97
C PHE A 81 -18.67 -10.68 -8.32
N LEU A 82 -17.69 -11.51 -7.96
CA LEU A 82 -17.70 -12.94 -8.24
C LEU A 82 -18.81 -13.68 -7.48
N HIS A 83 -19.05 -13.30 -6.22
CA HIS A 83 -20.18 -13.81 -5.45
C HIS A 83 -21.53 -13.43 -6.11
N ALA A 84 -21.69 -12.18 -6.57
CA ALA A 84 -22.89 -11.76 -7.28
C ALA A 84 -23.04 -12.47 -8.64
N ALA A 85 -21.93 -12.77 -9.31
CA ALA A 85 -21.91 -13.51 -10.57
C ALA A 85 -22.16 -15.02 -10.39
N ARG A 86 -22.22 -15.53 -9.16
CA ARG A 86 -22.29 -16.96 -8.81
C ARG A 86 -21.12 -17.77 -9.40
N TYR A 87 -19.94 -17.16 -9.42
CA TYR A 87 -18.74 -17.77 -9.96
C TYR A 87 -18.19 -18.85 -9.00
N PRO A 88 -17.96 -20.09 -9.46
CA PRO A 88 -17.67 -21.22 -8.57
C PRO A 88 -16.27 -21.18 -7.94
N GLN A 89 -15.28 -20.56 -8.59
CA GLN A 89 -13.87 -20.60 -8.18
C GLN A 89 -13.37 -19.23 -7.69
N THR A 90 -14.17 -18.57 -6.85
CA THR A 90 -13.95 -17.18 -6.42
C THR A 90 -12.58 -16.97 -5.80
N GLU A 91 -12.19 -17.80 -4.82
CA GLU A 91 -10.90 -17.67 -4.11
C GLU A 91 -9.71 -17.73 -5.05
N ARG A 92 -9.70 -18.71 -5.97
CA ARG A 92 -8.62 -18.89 -6.95
C ARG A 92 -8.45 -17.68 -7.85
N LEU A 93 -9.54 -17.14 -8.38
CA LEU A 93 -9.47 -15.99 -9.28
C LEU A 93 -9.05 -14.71 -8.52
N VAL A 94 -9.51 -14.55 -7.28
CA VAL A 94 -9.10 -13.45 -6.40
C VAL A 94 -7.61 -13.49 -6.09
N GLU A 95 -7.06 -14.66 -5.77
CA GLU A 95 -5.61 -14.81 -5.55
C GLU A 95 -4.78 -14.54 -6.80
N GLN A 96 -5.29 -14.91 -7.98
CA GLN A 96 -4.62 -14.67 -9.25
C GLN A 96 -4.62 -13.19 -9.66
N LEU A 97 -5.74 -12.49 -9.48
CA LEU A 97 -5.89 -11.09 -9.91
C LEU A 97 -5.46 -10.07 -8.85
N CYS A 98 -5.62 -10.42 -7.58
CA CYS A 98 -5.26 -9.59 -6.43
C CYS A 98 -4.44 -10.43 -5.44
N PRO A 99 -3.21 -10.84 -5.82
CA PRO A 99 -2.36 -11.57 -4.91
C PRO A 99 -2.18 -10.73 -3.65
N LEU A 100 -2.43 -11.32 -2.49
CA LEU A 100 -1.90 -10.80 -1.25
C LEU A 100 -0.39 -10.87 -1.43
N GLY A 101 0.21 -9.75 -1.86
CA GLY A 101 1.66 -9.67 -2.00
C GLY A 101 2.26 -10.24 -0.72
N PRO A 102 3.38 -10.99 -0.81
CA PRO A 102 4.00 -11.60 0.36
C PRO A 102 4.05 -10.51 1.42
N ALA A 103 3.42 -10.77 2.58
CA ALA A 103 3.29 -9.78 3.64
C ALA A 103 4.66 -9.14 3.79
N ARG A 104 4.82 -7.91 3.26
CA ARG A 104 6.16 -7.33 3.15
C ARG A 104 6.65 -7.36 4.58
N PRO A 105 7.69 -8.15 4.91
CA PRO A 105 8.19 -8.16 6.27
C PRO A 105 8.45 -6.69 6.55
N ARG A 106 7.76 -6.14 7.57
CA ARG A 106 7.96 -4.73 7.91
C ARG A 106 9.47 -4.57 7.96
N PRO A 107 10.06 -3.68 7.16
CA PRO A 107 11.51 -3.53 7.18
C PRO A 107 11.90 -3.40 8.65
N PRO A 108 12.92 -4.14 9.12
CA PRO A 108 13.31 -4.11 10.51
C PRO A 108 13.42 -2.64 10.91
N ARG A 109 12.79 -2.24 12.02
CA ARG A 109 12.81 -0.85 12.48
C ARG A 109 14.26 -0.39 12.52
N VAL A 110 14.68 0.41 11.55
CA VAL A 110 15.97 1.07 11.56
C VAL A 110 15.84 2.19 12.59
N TYR A 111 16.27 1.92 13.81
CA TYR A 111 16.33 2.92 14.88
C TYR A 111 17.42 3.98 14.63
N GLU A 112 18.18 3.84 13.55
CA GLU A 112 19.39 4.61 13.25
C GLU A 112 19.20 5.54 12.03
N ASN A 113 18.11 6.31 12.00
CA ASN A 113 17.90 7.35 10.98
C ASN A 113 18.66 8.64 11.29
N LEU A 114 19.92 8.52 11.74
CA LEU A 114 20.78 9.68 11.81
C LEU A 114 21.04 10.18 10.38
N PRO A 115 21.08 11.49 10.12
CA PRO A 115 21.38 12.02 8.77
C PRO A 115 22.79 11.57 8.27
N ALA A 116 23.32 12.10 7.17
CA ALA A 116 24.77 12.04 6.97
C ALA A 116 25.45 13.18 7.77
N PRO A 117 26.70 13.04 8.25
CA PRO A 117 27.45 14.18 8.75
C PRO A 117 27.68 15.16 7.61
N THR A 118 27.44 16.45 7.83
CA THR A 118 27.70 17.51 6.83
C THR A 118 29.07 18.17 7.02
N TYR A 119 29.94 17.57 7.83
CA TYR A 119 31.28 18.05 8.18
C TYR A 119 32.32 16.95 7.95
N SER A 120 33.56 17.35 7.67
CA SER A 120 34.70 16.43 7.53
C SER A 120 35.23 15.95 8.88
N GLN A 121 35.19 16.80 9.91
CA GLN A 121 35.64 16.49 11.26
C GLN A 121 34.71 17.13 12.29
N PHE A 122 34.32 16.34 13.30
CA PHE A 122 33.67 16.87 14.49
C PHE A 122 34.71 17.22 15.54
N VAL A 123 34.71 18.48 16.00
CA VAL A 123 35.50 18.92 17.14
C VAL A 123 34.58 19.01 18.34
N GLU A 124 34.75 18.10 19.29
CA GLU A 124 33.85 17.99 20.43
C GLU A 124 34.05 19.14 21.42
N ARG A 125 32.94 19.78 21.78
CA ARG A 125 32.87 20.71 22.92
C ARG A 125 32.45 19.94 24.17
N LYS A 126 33.44 19.44 24.92
CA LYS A 126 33.25 18.52 26.06
C LYS A 126 32.14 18.95 27.03
N THR A 127 32.13 20.23 27.44
CA THR A 127 31.12 20.74 28.39
C THR A 127 29.71 20.64 27.81
N ALA A 128 29.50 21.16 26.59
CA ALA A 128 28.19 21.14 25.94
C ALA A 128 27.72 19.71 25.62
N PHE A 129 28.64 18.81 25.27
CA PHE A 129 28.32 17.40 25.05
C PHE A 129 27.84 16.73 26.36
N ALA A 130 28.58 16.92 27.45
CA ALA A 130 28.25 16.38 28.75
C ALA A 130 26.89 16.88 29.27
N GLU A 131 26.59 18.18 29.11
CA GLU A 131 25.31 18.77 29.53
C GLU A 131 24.10 18.15 28.81
N VAL A 132 24.23 17.86 27.51
CA VAL A 132 23.14 17.21 26.75
C VAL A 132 22.96 15.76 27.22
N ILE A 133 24.04 15.01 27.43
CA ILE A 133 23.98 13.65 27.97
C ILE A 133 23.35 13.63 29.37
N GLU A 134 23.76 14.55 30.24
CA GLU A 134 23.18 14.68 31.58
C GLU A 134 21.69 15.01 31.51
N GLY A 135 21.29 15.92 30.62
CA GLY A 135 19.89 16.25 30.36
C GLY A 135 19.07 15.04 29.89
N LEU A 136 19.62 14.23 28.99
CA LEU A 136 18.98 13.02 28.46
C LEU A 136 18.88 11.90 29.51
N ASN A 137 19.80 11.84 30.46
CA ASN A 137 19.78 10.86 31.56
C ASN A 137 18.81 11.25 32.69
N LYS A 138 18.35 12.51 32.76
CA LYS A 138 17.31 12.95 33.69
C LYS A 138 15.94 12.44 33.21
N ARG A 139 14.96 12.31 34.12
CA ARG A 139 13.54 12.02 33.78
C ARG A 139 12.82 13.25 33.17
N SER A 140 13.54 14.08 32.44
CA SER A 140 13.00 15.25 31.77
C SER A 140 12.25 14.82 30.50
N SER A 141 11.13 15.46 30.20
CA SER A 141 10.35 15.19 28.99
C SER A 141 11.01 15.73 27.71
N ALA A 142 11.92 16.71 27.83
CA ALA A 142 12.62 17.31 26.70
C ALA A 142 14.01 17.85 27.08
N VAL A 143 14.92 17.85 26.11
CA VAL A 143 16.23 18.54 26.17
C VAL A 143 16.29 19.49 24.97
N ILE A 144 16.60 20.76 25.23
CA ILE A 144 16.60 21.82 24.20
C ILE A 144 18.04 22.32 24.01
N ILE A 145 18.52 22.31 22.76
CA ILE A 145 19.85 22.85 22.40
C ILE A 145 19.66 24.20 21.70
N VAL A 146 20.06 25.29 22.36
CA VAL A 146 19.89 26.67 21.88
C VAL A 146 21.25 27.30 21.55
N GLY A 147 21.26 28.23 20.59
CA GLY A 147 22.46 28.98 20.18
C GLY A 147 22.31 29.61 18.80
N LEU A 148 23.22 30.51 18.45
CA LEU A 148 23.23 31.23 17.17
C LEU A 148 23.32 30.28 15.95
N GLY A 149 22.93 30.77 14.77
CA GLY A 149 23.11 30.07 13.50
C GLY A 149 24.57 29.70 13.25
N GLY A 150 24.84 28.56 12.60
CA GLY A 150 26.21 28.11 12.31
C GLY A 150 27.01 27.50 13.49
N ASN A 151 26.57 27.66 14.74
CA ASN A 151 27.30 27.13 15.92
C ASN A 151 27.25 25.60 16.13
N GLY A 152 26.90 24.82 15.10
CA GLY A 152 27.00 23.35 15.15
C GLY A 152 26.00 22.64 16.08
N LYS A 153 24.84 23.23 16.38
CA LYS A 153 23.80 22.59 17.24
C LYS A 153 23.33 21.26 16.68
N THR A 154 23.03 21.23 15.38
CA THR A 154 22.60 20.01 14.67
C THR A 154 23.71 18.95 14.68
N SER A 155 24.96 19.36 14.50
CA SER A 155 26.12 18.46 14.60
C SER A 155 26.27 17.87 16.01
N LEU A 156 26.11 18.69 17.05
CA LEU A 156 26.14 18.24 18.45
C LEU A 156 25.01 17.23 18.73
N ALA A 157 23.78 17.55 18.35
CA ALA A 157 22.63 16.66 18.53
C ALA A 157 22.82 15.30 17.85
N ARG A 158 23.35 15.34 16.62
CA ARG A 158 23.69 14.14 15.84
C ARG A 158 24.72 13.27 16.55
N GLU A 159 25.83 13.84 17.00
CA GLU A 159 26.92 13.09 17.63
C GLU A 159 26.50 12.51 18.97
N VAL A 160 25.75 13.26 19.78
CA VAL A 160 25.14 12.75 21.02
C VAL A 160 24.22 11.56 20.72
N ALA A 161 23.35 11.66 19.72
CA ALA A 161 22.47 10.57 19.34
C ALA A 161 23.27 9.33 18.84
N GLY A 162 24.33 9.54 18.07
CA GLY A 162 25.25 8.47 17.66
C GLY A 162 25.95 7.79 18.83
N PHE A 163 26.35 8.56 19.86
CA PHE A 163 26.90 8.03 21.10
C PHE A 163 25.89 7.18 21.86
N CYS A 164 24.65 7.65 22.03
CA CYS A 164 23.58 6.91 22.71
C CYS A 164 23.24 5.59 22.01
N LEU A 165 23.20 5.58 20.67
CA LEU A 165 22.97 4.36 19.88
C LEU A 165 24.08 3.32 20.11
N LYS A 166 25.34 3.73 20.08
CA LYS A 166 26.49 2.84 20.36
C LYS A 166 26.44 2.27 21.77
N ALA A 167 26.04 3.09 22.76
CA ALA A 167 25.91 2.67 24.16
C ALA A 167 24.74 1.68 24.38
N ALA A 168 23.65 1.81 23.64
CA ALA A 168 22.52 0.87 23.69
C ALA A 168 22.90 -0.49 23.09
N CYS A 169 23.63 -0.50 21.96
CA CYS A 169 24.10 -1.72 21.32
C CYS A 169 25.12 -2.50 22.17
N SER A 170 25.89 -1.83 23.04
CA SER A 170 26.86 -2.49 23.93
C SER A 170 26.21 -3.14 25.17
N HIS A 171 25.06 -2.63 25.64
CA HIS A 171 24.32 -3.21 26.77
C HIS A 171 23.53 -4.49 26.39
N GLY A 172 23.09 -4.62 25.14
CA GLY A 172 22.35 -5.80 24.66
C GLY A 172 23.15 -7.10 24.53
N ARG A 173 24.49 -7.07 24.68
CA ARG A 173 25.35 -8.27 24.58
C ARG A 173 25.60 -8.99 25.91
N LYS A 174 25.23 -8.42 27.06
CA LYS A 174 25.52 -9.02 28.38
C LYS A 174 24.42 -9.91 28.96
N SER A 175 23.30 -10.12 28.26
CA SER A 175 22.11 -10.83 28.79
C SER A 175 21.78 -12.16 28.08
N LYS A 176 22.78 -12.84 27.51
CA LYS A 176 22.66 -14.25 27.10
C LYS A 176 23.76 -15.07 27.77
N GLY A 177 23.45 -15.53 28.97
CA GLY A 177 24.35 -16.37 29.76
C GLY A 177 23.66 -16.82 31.04
N TYR A 178 22.64 -17.65 30.90
CA TYR A 178 22.22 -18.70 31.84
C TYR A 178 21.60 -19.82 31.03
#